data_AF-A0A2W5Z088-F1
#
_entry.id   AF-A0A2W5Z088-F1
#
_cell.length_a   1.000
_cell.length_b   1.000
_cell.length_c   1.000
_cell.angle_alpha   90.00
_cell.angle_beta   90.00
_cell.angle_gamma   90.00
#
_symmetry.space_group_name_H-M   'P 1'
#
loop_
_entity.id
_entity.type
_entity.pdbx_description
1 polymer ?
#
loop_
_entity_poly.entity_id
_entity_poly.type
_entity_poly.pdbx_seq_one_letter_code
_entity_poly.pdbx_strand_id
1 'polypeptide(L)'
;MSAWTQKGLLEPRDLEALRAKLLPLMTRDLGKAEDDSIFGRSFAALYLSIIAASDLETKSFSERALAEMVDVAERCLREENNLRGYVPRKGWAHATAHVADLLKFVARNPQLDTNQRASIVLAVAQRLRTEDMVFSWGEDSRLAATLLAVANRADLDASIFKQWFSELKTENKALWQKLDIDPERFISVRNQANTLEHLAARIARQKTEQRFACSARRTQHYARGSRSVEMQSLVGSSLTES
;
A
#
# COMPACT_ATOMS: atom_id res chain seq x y z
N MET A 1 -11.62 -11.20 4.85
CA MET A 1 -11.27 -11.92 6.10
C MET A 1 -10.75 -10.91 7.14
N SER A 2 -11.64 -10.20 7.85
CA SER A 2 -11.26 -9.14 8.80
C SER A 2 -12.08 -9.14 10.11
N ALA A 3 -12.78 -10.23 10.42
CA ALA A 3 -13.63 -10.30 11.61
C ALA A 3 -12.85 -10.39 12.94
N TRP A 4 -11.58 -10.80 12.90
CA TRP A 4 -10.78 -11.09 14.09
C TRP A 4 -10.05 -9.87 14.65
N THR A 5 -9.54 -8.98 13.80
CA THR A 5 -8.86 -7.75 14.24
C THR A 5 -9.84 -6.69 14.76
N GLN A 6 -11.12 -6.75 14.38
CA GLN A 6 -12.12 -5.76 14.77
C GLN A 6 -12.72 -5.94 16.18
N LYS A 7 -12.43 -7.05 16.87
CA LYS A 7 -13.11 -7.40 18.13
C LYS A 7 -12.24 -7.29 19.41
N GLY A 8 -11.06 -6.68 19.35
CA GLY A 8 -10.18 -6.60 20.52
C GLY A 8 -9.78 -7.96 21.08
N LEU A 9 -9.74 -8.99 20.21
CA LEU A 9 -9.43 -10.37 20.58
C LEU A 9 -7.93 -10.64 20.78
N LEU A 10 -7.07 -9.72 20.35
CA LEU A 10 -5.62 -9.82 20.48
C LEU A 10 -5.10 -8.57 21.20
N GLU A 11 -4.40 -8.78 22.31
CA GLU A 11 -3.75 -7.71 23.05
C GLU A 11 -2.50 -7.22 22.31
N PRO A 12 -2.00 -5.99 22.56
CA PRO A 12 -0.75 -5.50 22.00
C PRO A 12 0.43 -6.47 22.10
N ARG A 13 0.53 -7.17 23.23
CA ARG A 13 1.55 -8.21 23.48
C ARG A 13 1.43 -9.40 22.52
N ASP A 14 0.21 -9.80 22.18
CA ASP A 14 -0.03 -10.92 21.27
C ASP A 14 0.33 -10.55 19.84
N LEU A 15 0.07 -9.30 19.44
CA LEU A 15 0.48 -8.78 18.13
C LEU A 15 2.01 -8.80 17.97
N GLU A 16 2.76 -8.35 18.99
CA GLU A 16 4.23 -8.41 18.97
C GLU A 16 4.75 -9.85 18.98
N ALA A 17 4.15 -10.73 19.77
CA ALA A 17 4.52 -12.14 19.80
C ALA A 17 4.28 -12.84 18.45
N LEU A 18 3.19 -12.50 17.76
CA LEU A 18 2.89 -12.99 16.42
C LEU A 18 3.87 -12.41 15.38
N ARG A 19 4.16 -11.10 15.45
CA ARG A 19 5.15 -10.45 14.59
C ARG A 19 6.50 -11.16 14.68
N ALA A 20 7.01 -11.35 15.89
CA ALA A 20 8.30 -11.98 16.14
C ALA A 20 8.38 -13.43 15.63
N LYS A 21 7.26 -14.17 15.63
CA LYS A 21 7.19 -15.54 15.08
C LYS A 21 7.10 -15.58 13.56
N LEU A 22 6.36 -14.64 12.96
CA LEU A 22 6.10 -14.62 11.52
C LEU A 22 7.23 -13.99 10.73
N LEU A 23 7.91 -12.97 11.27
CA LEU A 23 8.93 -12.20 10.55
C LEU A 23 10.08 -13.08 10.00
N PRO A 24 10.65 -14.03 10.77
CA PRO A 24 11.69 -14.92 10.24
C PRO A 24 11.20 -15.85 9.12
N LEU A 25 9.89 -16.14 9.06
CA LEU A 25 9.34 -16.99 8.01
C LEU A 25 9.33 -16.30 6.65
N MET A 26 9.35 -14.96 6.60
CA MET A 26 9.42 -14.20 5.34
C MET A 26 10.72 -14.44 4.58
N THR A 27 11.82 -14.80 5.25
CA THR A 27 13.13 -14.99 4.62
C THR A 27 13.58 -16.45 4.58
N ARG A 28 12.73 -17.37 5.04
CA ARG A 28 13.03 -18.81 5.01
C ARG A 28 13.15 -19.28 3.57
N ASP A 29 14.30 -19.87 3.23
CA ASP A 29 14.61 -20.39 1.89
C ASP A 29 14.48 -19.31 0.78
N LEU A 30 14.67 -18.04 1.13
CA LEU A 30 14.58 -16.92 0.18
C LEU A 30 15.59 -17.08 -0.96
N GLY A 31 15.16 -16.72 -2.18
CA GLY A 31 15.96 -16.85 -3.40
C GLY A 31 15.89 -18.20 -4.09
N LYS A 32 15.29 -19.23 -3.46
CA LYS A 32 15.04 -20.51 -4.13
C LYS A 32 13.92 -20.41 -5.17
N ALA A 33 14.25 -20.76 -6.40
CA ALA A 33 13.28 -20.88 -7.48
C ALA A 33 12.45 -22.17 -7.32
N GLU A 34 11.16 -22.07 -7.64
CA GLU A 34 10.25 -23.19 -7.90
C GLU A 34 9.93 -24.20 -6.76
N ASP A 35 10.32 -23.98 -5.52
CA ASP A 35 9.91 -24.84 -4.38
C ASP A 35 8.62 -24.36 -3.66
N ASP A 36 8.07 -25.16 -2.75
CA ASP A 36 6.86 -24.81 -1.98
C ASP A 36 7.13 -23.90 -0.76
N SER A 37 8.39 -23.52 -0.50
CA SER A 37 8.72 -22.64 0.62
C SER A 37 8.17 -21.23 0.43
N ILE A 38 7.90 -20.82 -0.82
CA ILE A 38 7.24 -19.53 -1.15
C ILE A 38 5.91 -19.35 -0.42
N PHE A 39 5.11 -20.41 -0.26
CA PHE A 39 3.81 -20.29 0.42
C PHE A 39 4.00 -19.85 1.87
N GLY A 40 5.04 -20.36 2.54
CA GLY A 40 5.40 -19.94 3.90
C GLY A 40 5.77 -18.45 3.97
N ARG A 41 6.69 -18.00 3.10
CA ARG A 41 7.13 -16.60 3.05
C ARG A 41 5.98 -15.65 2.75
N SER A 42 5.21 -15.99 1.72
CA SER A 42 4.11 -15.21 1.22
C SER A 42 2.97 -15.05 2.23
N PHE A 43 2.54 -16.14 2.86
CA PHE A 43 1.49 -16.05 3.87
C PHE A 43 1.98 -15.42 5.16
N ALA A 44 3.26 -15.57 5.52
CA ALA A 44 3.85 -14.80 6.62
C ALA A 44 3.73 -13.28 6.36
N ALA A 45 4.09 -12.83 5.16
CA ALA A 45 3.93 -11.43 4.75
C ALA A 45 2.46 -10.98 4.78
N LEU A 46 1.52 -11.82 4.32
CA LEU A 46 0.09 -11.54 4.37
C LEU A 46 -0.42 -11.38 5.81
N TYR A 47 -0.09 -12.31 6.70
CA TYR A 47 -0.50 -12.22 8.11
C TYR A 47 0.14 -11.02 8.80
N LEU A 48 1.40 -10.73 8.54
CA LEU A 48 2.06 -9.53 9.04
C LEU A 48 1.38 -8.26 8.51
N SER A 49 0.84 -8.25 7.30
CA SER A 49 0.08 -7.09 6.80
C SER A 49 -1.19 -6.82 7.62
N ILE A 50 -1.86 -7.87 8.09
CA ILE A 50 -3.05 -7.77 8.94
C ILE A 50 -2.65 -7.25 10.32
N ILE A 51 -1.53 -7.75 10.87
CA ILE A 51 -1.00 -7.32 12.17
C ILE A 51 -0.55 -5.85 12.09
N ALA A 52 0.17 -5.45 11.03
CA ALA A 52 0.57 -4.07 10.79
C ALA A 52 -0.64 -3.13 10.64
N ALA A 53 -1.73 -3.60 10.03
CA ALA A 53 -2.97 -2.84 9.97
C ALA A 53 -3.58 -2.64 11.37
N SER A 54 -3.57 -3.69 12.21
CA SER A 54 -4.03 -3.61 13.60
C SER A 54 -3.19 -2.64 14.43
N ASP A 55 -1.87 -2.63 14.22
CA ASP A 55 -0.93 -1.75 14.91
C ASP A 55 -1.21 -0.26 14.66
N LEU A 56 -1.76 0.12 13.50
CA LEU A 56 -2.19 1.50 13.25
C LEU A 56 -3.27 1.99 14.22
N GLU A 57 -4.05 1.07 14.78
CA GLU A 57 -5.10 1.36 15.76
C GLU A 57 -4.59 1.22 17.19
N THR A 58 -3.84 0.14 17.47
CA THR A 58 -3.43 -0.24 18.83
C THR A 58 -2.08 0.32 19.28
N LYS A 59 -1.24 0.81 18.34
CA LYS A 59 0.11 1.35 18.59
C LYS A 59 0.98 0.41 19.43
N SER A 60 1.00 -0.85 19.03
CA SER A 60 1.63 -1.94 19.77
C SER A 60 3.11 -2.10 19.45
N PHE A 61 3.56 -1.63 18.29
CA PHE A 61 4.94 -1.77 17.83
C PHE A 61 5.84 -0.61 18.24
N SER A 62 7.09 -0.95 18.53
CA SER A 62 8.18 0.02 18.68
C SER A 62 8.74 0.45 17.33
N GLU A 63 9.45 1.58 17.29
CA GLU A 63 10.20 2.02 16.10
C GLU A 63 11.16 0.94 15.61
N ARG A 64 11.84 0.24 16.54
CA ARG A 64 12.73 -0.88 16.23
C ARG A 64 12.00 -2.05 15.55
N ALA A 65 10.81 -2.40 16.04
CA ALA A 65 10.00 -3.46 15.46
C ALA A 65 9.52 -3.11 14.04
N LEU A 66 9.15 -1.85 13.81
CA LEU A 66 8.78 -1.35 12.49
C LEU A 66 9.99 -1.34 11.52
N ALA A 67 11.15 -0.89 11.99
CA ALA A 67 12.39 -0.92 11.20
C ALA A 67 12.74 -2.34 10.74
N GLU A 68 12.70 -3.32 11.66
CA GLU A 68 12.91 -4.73 11.31
C GLU A 68 11.92 -5.24 10.25
N MET A 69 10.65 -4.82 10.32
CA MET A 69 9.64 -5.18 9.33
C MET A 69 9.94 -4.58 7.96
N VAL A 70 10.40 -3.32 7.91
CA VAL A 70 10.83 -2.67 6.67
C VAL A 70 12.02 -3.42 6.07
N ASP A 71 13.10 -3.63 6.85
CA ASP A 71 14.32 -4.29 6.39
C ASP A 71 14.04 -5.69 5.80
N VAL A 72 13.22 -6.48 6.49
CA VAL A 72 12.85 -7.84 6.05
C VAL A 72 11.97 -7.79 4.80
N ALA A 73 11.01 -6.87 4.73
CA ALA A 73 10.15 -6.73 3.56
C ALA A 73 10.94 -6.27 2.32
N GLU A 74 11.84 -5.30 2.46
CA GLU A 74 12.71 -4.84 1.39
C GLU A 74 13.64 -5.96 0.90
N ARG A 75 14.20 -6.73 1.84
CA ARG A 75 14.99 -7.92 1.51
C ARG A 75 14.18 -8.92 0.69
N CYS A 76 12.93 -9.18 1.08
CA CYS A 76 12.05 -10.08 0.33
C CYS A 76 11.75 -9.56 -1.08
N LEU A 77 11.53 -8.25 -1.25
CA LEU A 77 11.36 -7.67 -2.59
C LEU A 77 12.62 -7.85 -3.44
N ARG A 78 13.81 -7.68 -2.87
CA ARG A 78 15.06 -7.76 -3.63
C ARG A 78 15.50 -9.19 -3.98
N GLU A 79 15.27 -10.15 -3.09
CA GLU A 79 15.83 -11.50 -3.20
C GLU A 79 14.80 -12.58 -3.60
N GLU A 80 13.51 -12.25 -3.72
CA GLU A 80 12.50 -13.24 -4.13
C GLU A 80 12.58 -13.54 -5.64
N ASN A 81 12.96 -14.77 -5.96
CA ASN A 81 13.10 -15.27 -7.33
C ASN A 81 11.90 -16.12 -7.79
N ASN A 82 10.93 -16.40 -6.92
CA ASN A 82 9.77 -17.21 -7.26
C ASN A 82 8.57 -16.31 -7.59
N LEU A 83 8.33 -16.12 -8.89
CA LEU A 83 7.32 -15.19 -9.42
C LEU A 83 5.98 -15.86 -9.73
N ARG A 84 5.78 -17.09 -9.23
CA ARG A 84 4.54 -17.82 -9.49
C ARG A 84 3.36 -17.07 -8.87
N GLY A 85 2.32 -16.92 -9.70
CA GLY A 85 1.03 -16.39 -9.30
C GLY A 85 0.18 -17.46 -8.60
N TYR A 86 -0.87 -17.88 -9.30
CA TYR A 86 -1.69 -19.02 -8.90
C TYR A 86 -1.05 -20.35 -9.32
N VAL A 87 -0.86 -21.25 -8.37
CA VAL A 87 -0.40 -22.62 -8.61
C VAL A 87 -1.58 -23.58 -8.48
N PRO A 88 -1.95 -24.33 -9.53
CA PRO A 88 -3.06 -25.28 -9.48
C PRO A 88 -2.96 -26.23 -8.28
N ARG A 89 -4.08 -26.41 -7.57
CA ARG A 89 -4.21 -27.25 -6.37
C ARG A 89 -3.42 -26.79 -5.12
N LYS A 90 -2.53 -25.80 -5.23
CA LYS A 90 -1.77 -25.24 -4.08
C LYS A 90 -2.23 -23.84 -3.68
N GLY A 91 -2.75 -23.06 -4.63
CA GLY A 91 -3.25 -21.70 -4.40
C GLY A 91 -2.24 -20.62 -4.74
N TRP A 92 -2.36 -19.46 -4.08
CA TRP A 92 -1.60 -18.24 -4.40
C TRP A 92 -0.20 -18.28 -3.78
N ALA A 93 0.84 -18.25 -4.61
CA ALA A 93 2.22 -18.14 -4.15
C ALA A 93 2.61 -16.68 -3.86
N HIS A 94 2.31 -15.70 -4.72
CA HIS A 94 2.04 -14.27 -4.41
C HIS A 94 2.94 -13.51 -3.41
N ALA A 95 4.22 -13.88 -3.29
CA ALA A 95 5.11 -13.27 -2.29
C ALA A 95 5.22 -11.75 -2.46
N THR A 96 5.50 -11.26 -3.68
CA THR A 96 5.58 -9.81 -3.96
C THR A 96 4.29 -9.07 -3.60
N ALA A 97 3.13 -9.63 -3.98
CA ALA A 97 1.83 -9.05 -3.67
C ALA A 97 1.59 -8.91 -2.15
N HIS A 98 1.95 -9.93 -1.37
CA HIS A 98 1.75 -9.91 0.09
C HIS A 98 2.78 -9.04 0.82
N VAL A 99 4.02 -8.98 0.33
CA VAL A 99 5.03 -8.04 0.84
C VAL A 99 4.60 -6.59 0.58
N ALA A 100 4.02 -6.30 -0.59
CA ALA A 100 3.46 -4.99 -0.88
C ALA A 100 2.32 -4.63 0.10
N ASP A 101 1.43 -5.58 0.40
CA ASP A 101 0.36 -5.39 1.39
C ASP A 101 0.90 -5.08 2.79
N LEU A 102 1.97 -5.74 3.22
CA LEU A 102 2.67 -5.45 4.47
C LEU A 102 3.23 -4.02 4.47
N LEU A 103 4.04 -3.68 3.47
CA LEU A 103 4.67 -2.36 3.37
C LEU A 103 3.63 -1.23 3.28
N LYS A 104 2.47 -1.47 2.65
CA LYS A 104 1.36 -0.52 2.60
C LYS A 104 0.86 -0.12 3.98
N PHE A 105 0.80 -1.04 4.95
CA PHE A 105 0.36 -0.71 6.30
C PHE A 105 1.50 -0.15 7.14
N VAL A 106 2.71 -0.70 7.03
CA VAL A 106 3.91 -0.18 7.72
C VAL A 106 4.16 1.28 7.32
N ALA A 107 4.09 1.62 6.03
CA ALA A 107 4.27 2.98 5.51
C ALA A 107 3.26 4.01 6.05
N ARG A 108 2.14 3.56 6.64
CA ARG A 108 1.14 4.46 7.25
C ARG A 108 1.46 4.77 8.71
N ASN A 109 2.31 3.99 9.37
CA ASN A 109 2.58 4.16 10.78
C ASN A 109 3.27 5.52 11.04
N PRO A 110 2.79 6.35 11.99
CA PRO A 110 3.36 7.66 12.31
C PRO A 110 4.80 7.61 12.84
N GLN A 111 5.26 6.47 13.37
CA GLN A 111 6.61 6.27 13.88
C GLN A 111 7.64 5.99 12.77
N LEU A 112 7.20 5.76 11.53
CA LEU A 112 8.10 5.51 10.41
C LEU A 112 8.74 6.82 9.94
N ASP A 113 10.07 6.87 9.89
CA ASP A 113 10.80 8.08 9.52
C ASP A 113 10.87 8.31 7.99
N THR A 114 11.41 9.47 7.58
CA THR A 114 11.53 9.83 6.16
C THR A 114 12.46 8.89 5.38
N ASN A 115 13.54 8.41 6.00
CA ASN A 115 14.52 7.55 5.35
C ASN A 115 13.95 6.16 5.09
N GLN A 116 13.23 5.60 6.06
CA GLN A 116 12.50 4.33 5.93
C GLN A 116 11.42 4.40 4.86
N ARG A 117 10.73 5.54 4.72
CA ARG A 117 9.76 5.72 3.62
C ARG A 117 10.45 5.82 2.26
N ALA A 118 11.59 6.49 2.19
CA ALA A 118 12.38 6.59 0.97
C ALA A 118 12.91 5.20 0.56
N SER A 119 13.40 4.40 1.51
CA SER A 119 13.87 3.04 1.24
C SER A 119 12.76 2.13 0.71
N ILE A 120 11.53 2.25 1.23
CA ILE A 120 10.35 1.54 0.70
C ILE A 120 10.11 1.90 -0.78
N VAL A 121 10.15 3.19 -1.13
CA VAL A 121 9.95 3.63 -2.52
C VAL A 121 11.06 3.07 -3.43
N LEU A 122 12.31 3.10 -2.97
CA LEU A 122 13.45 2.55 -3.70
C LEU A 122 13.36 1.03 -3.86
N ALA A 123 12.95 0.29 -2.83
CA ALA A 123 12.76 -1.15 -2.89
C ALA A 123 11.65 -1.56 -3.87
N VAL A 124 10.53 -0.81 -3.89
CA VAL A 124 9.47 -1.01 -4.88
C VAL A 124 9.98 -0.70 -6.28
N ALA A 125 10.67 0.42 -6.49
CA ALA A 125 11.24 0.77 -7.79
C ALA A 125 12.23 -0.30 -8.28
N GLN A 126 13.11 -0.79 -7.40
CA GLN A 126 14.04 -1.86 -7.70
C GLN A 126 13.31 -3.15 -8.10
N ARG A 127 12.30 -3.58 -7.33
CA ARG A 127 11.50 -4.76 -7.66
C ARG A 127 10.91 -4.65 -9.06
N LEU A 128 10.31 -3.52 -9.41
CA LEU A 128 9.71 -3.33 -10.73
C LEU A 128 10.72 -3.40 -11.87
N ARG A 129 12.00 -3.14 -11.59
CA ARG A 129 13.08 -3.10 -12.58
C ARG A 129 13.77 -4.45 -12.81
N THR A 130 13.80 -5.32 -11.80
CA THR A 130 14.65 -6.53 -11.79
C THR A 130 13.96 -7.81 -12.23
N GLU A 131 12.66 -7.78 -12.50
CA GLU A 131 11.94 -9.00 -12.88
C GLU A 131 12.18 -9.40 -14.33
N ASP A 132 12.13 -10.71 -14.57
CA ASP A 132 12.20 -11.34 -15.88
C ASP A 132 10.81 -11.56 -16.53
N MET A 133 9.74 -11.15 -15.85
CA MET A 133 8.37 -11.20 -16.38
C MET A 133 7.53 -9.98 -15.98
N VAL A 134 6.53 -9.68 -16.82
CA VAL A 134 5.52 -8.67 -16.49
C VAL A 134 4.57 -9.23 -15.42
N PHE A 135 4.36 -8.46 -14.35
CA PHE A 135 3.39 -8.82 -13.31
C PHE A 135 1.98 -8.96 -13.90
N SER A 136 1.30 -10.05 -13.55
CA SER A 136 0.03 -10.45 -14.17
C SER A 136 -1.04 -10.87 -13.16
N TRP A 137 -0.71 -10.91 -11.87
CA TRP A 137 -1.62 -11.37 -10.81
C TRP A 137 -1.97 -10.28 -9.79
N GLY A 138 -1.76 -9.02 -10.17
CA GLY A 138 -2.12 -7.83 -9.40
C GLY A 138 -1.05 -7.36 -8.42
N GLU A 139 0.19 -7.85 -8.54
CA GLU A 139 1.34 -7.39 -7.77
C GLU A 139 1.58 -5.89 -7.97
N ASP A 140 1.57 -5.43 -9.22
CA ASP A 140 1.71 -4.02 -9.63
C ASP A 140 0.67 -3.11 -8.96
N SER A 141 -0.59 -3.52 -8.92
CA SER A 141 -1.66 -2.76 -8.26
C SER A 141 -1.49 -2.69 -6.74
N ARG A 142 -0.91 -3.72 -6.12
CA ARG A 142 -0.62 -3.75 -4.67
C ARG A 142 0.63 -2.95 -4.32
N LEU A 143 1.68 -3.02 -5.13
CA LEU A 143 2.85 -2.15 -5.03
C LEU A 143 2.44 -0.66 -5.19
N ALA A 144 1.54 -0.36 -6.12
CA ALA A 144 0.95 0.97 -6.25
C ALA A 144 0.20 1.42 -4.98
N ALA A 145 -0.44 0.49 -4.25
CA ALA A 145 -1.08 0.80 -2.97
C ALA A 145 -0.06 1.11 -1.87
N THR A 146 1.11 0.47 -1.88
CA THR A 146 2.25 0.80 -1.02
C THR A 146 2.75 2.22 -1.30
N LEU A 147 3.01 2.54 -2.57
CA LEU A 147 3.46 3.88 -2.97
C LEU A 147 2.43 4.95 -2.61
N LEU A 148 1.14 4.65 -2.75
CA LEU A 148 0.06 5.55 -2.34
C LEU A 148 0.04 5.78 -0.83
N ALA A 149 0.39 4.78 -0.03
CA ALA A 149 0.46 4.92 1.43
C ALA A 149 1.56 5.92 1.81
N VAL A 150 2.73 5.83 1.18
CA VAL A 150 3.81 6.82 1.32
C VAL A 150 3.37 8.20 0.81
N ALA A 151 2.76 8.27 -0.37
CA ALA A 151 2.35 9.52 -0.99
C ALA A 151 1.23 10.27 -0.23
N ASN A 152 0.47 9.57 0.62
CA ASN A 152 -0.58 10.18 1.46
C ASN A 152 -0.06 10.69 2.81
N ARG A 153 1.24 10.53 3.10
CA ARG A 153 1.85 11.09 4.29
C ARG A 153 1.82 12.62 4.23
N ALA A 154 1.38 13.26 5.31
CA ALA A 154 1.37 14.72 5.41
C ALA A 154 2.80 15.29 5.38
N ASP A 155 3.77 14.51 5.87
CA ASP A 155 5.21 14.77 5.89
C ASP A 155 5.94 14.14 4.68
N LEU A 156 5.26 14.02 3.53
CA LEU A 156 5.86 13.55 2.29
C LEU A 156 6.94 14.52 1.80
N ASP A 157 8.18 14.03 1.68
CA ASP A 157 9.16 14.64 0.78
C ASP A 157 8.96 14.09 -0.63
N ALA A 158 8.47 14.92 -1.55
CA ALA A 158 8.25 14.52 -2.94
C ALA A 158 9.55 14.17 -3.70
N SER A 159 10.72 14.56 -3.17
CA SER A 159 12.02 14.25 -3.77
C SER A 159 12.27 12.74 -3.93
N ILE A 160 11.71 11.94 -3.01
CA ILE A 160 11.89 10.47 -2.99
C ILE A 160 11.37 9.78 -4.25
N PHE A 161 10.42 10.39 -4.98
CA PHE A 161 9.90 9.87 -6.24
C PHE A 161 10.57 10.46 -7.48
N LYS A 162 11.19 11.65 -7.36
CA LYS A 162 11.66 12.43 -8.52
C LYS A 162 12.74 11.69 -9.31
N GLN A 163 13.69 11.10 -8.61
CA GLN A 163 14.79 10.37 -9.25
C GLN A 163 14.25 9.19 -10.05
N TRP A 164 13.45 8.32 -9.42
CA TRP A 164 12.85 7.17 -10.08
C TRP A 164 12.02 7.57 -11.32
N PHE A 165 11.18 8.60 -11.22
CA PHE A 165 10.38 9.05 -12.36
C PHE A 165 11.23 9.61 -13.51
N SER A 166 12.33 10.30 -13.20
CA SER A 166 13.27 10.81 -14.21
C SER A 166 13.99 9.67 -14.95
N GLU A 167 14.43 8.65 -14.19
CA GLU A 167 15.06 7.44 -14.75
C GLU A 167 14.08 6.67 -15.63
N LEU A 168 12.88 6.38 -15.14
CA LEU A 168 11.83 5.70 -15.92
C LEU A 168 11.48 6.46 -17.21
N LYS A 169 11.38 7.79 -17.16
CA LYS A 169 11.15 8.61 -18.37
C LYS A 169 12.26 8.40 -19.39
N THR A 170 13.51 8.34 -18.93
CA THR A 170 14.69 8.13 -19.77
C THR A 170 14.69 6.72 -20.37
N GLU A 171 14.41 5.70 -19.57
CA GLU A 171 14.32 4.29 -19.98
C GLU A 171 13.20 4.07 -20.99
N ASN A 172 12.00 4.59 -20.72
CA ASN A 172 10.87 4.48 -21.63
C ASN A 172 11.16 5.19 -22.96
N LYS A 173 11.78 6.38 -22.94
CA LYS A 173 12.21 7.05 -24.17
C LYS A 173 13.22 6.19 -24.95
N ALA A 174 14.22 5.63 -24.27
CA ALA A 174 15.24 4.82 -24.90
C ALA A 174 14.68 3.52 -25.49
N LEU A 175 13.68 2.92 -24.85
CA LEU A 175 12.99 1.72 -25.34
C LEU A 175 12.33 1.97 -26.71
N TRP A 176 11.59 3.07 -26.84
CA TRP A 176 10.84 3.38 -28.07
C TRP A 176 11.64 4.12 -29.15
N GLN A 177 12.91 4.46 -28.89
CA GLN A 177 13.79 5.08 -29.89
C GLN A 177 14.37 4.07 -30.89
N LYS A 178 14.36 2.79 -30.56
CA LYS A 178 14.88 1.72 -31.42
C LYS A 178 13.74 1.03 -32.16
N LEU A 179 14.00 0.61 -33.40
CA LEU A 179 13.06 -0.20 -34.17
C LEU A 179 12.96 -1.63 -33.62
N ASP A 180 14.07 -2.16 -33.10
CA ASP A 180 14.13 -3.45 -32.42
C ASP A 180 14.02 -3.24 -30.90
N ILE A 181 13.02 -3.89 -30.30
CA ILE A 181 12.65 -3.71 -28.89
C ILE A 181 13.33 -4.80 -28.07
N ASP A 182 14.17 -4.38 -27.12
CA ASP A 182 14.79 -5.24 -26.12
C ASP A 182 13.72 -5.79 -25.14
N PRO A 183 13.44 -7.11 -25.13
CA PRO A 183 12.38 -7.68 -24.30
C PRO A 183 12.58 -7.48 -22.79
N GLU A 184 13.83 -7.56 -22.30
CA GLU A 184 14.13 -7.39 -20.87
C GLU A 184 13.85 -5.95 -20.43
N ARG A 185 14.25 -4.98 -21.26
CA ARG A 185 13.92 -3.57 -21.02
C ARG A 185 12.42 -3.30 -21.11
N PHE A 186 11.73 -3.97 -22.03
CA PHE A 186 10.28 -3.84 -22.15
C PHE A 186 9.59 -4.31 -20.87
N ILE A 187 9.97 -5.46 -20.31
CA ILE A 187 9.42 -5.99 -19.06
C ILE A 187 9.58 -4.97 -17.92
N SER A 188 10.80 -4.48 -17.72
CA SER A 188 11.13 -3.49 -16.68
C SER A 188 10.32 -2.20 -16.83
N VAL A 189 10.27 -1.62 -18.03
CA VAL A 189 9.47 -0.40 -18.31
C VAL A 189 7.99 -0.67 -18.10
N ARG A 190 7.49 -1.84 -18.49
CA ARG A 190 6.07 -2.20 -18.40
C ARG A 190 5.61 -2.38 -16.96
N ASN A 191 6.37 -3.07 -16.12
CA ASN A 191 6.09 -3.23 -14.70
C ASN A 191 6.02 -1.87 -13.99
N GLN A 192 6.99 -0.99 -14.28
CA GLN A 192 7.01 0.37 -13.75
C GLN A 192 5.80 1.19 -14.23
N ALA A 193 5.50 1.17 -15.54
CA ALA A 193 4.37 1.91 -16.12
C ALA A 193 3.02 1.45 -15.56
N ASN A 194 2.74 0.14 -15.53
CA ASN A 194 1.48 -0.40 -14.99
C ASN A 194 1.28 0.00 -13.52
N THR A 195 2.36 -0.04 -12.72
CA THR A 195 2.30 0.39 -11.32
C THR A 195 1.97 1.89 -11.20
N LEU A 196 2.54 2.74 -12.07
CA LEU A 196 2.21 4.17 -12.09
C LEU A 196 0.79 4.45 -12.57
N GLU A 197 0.28 3.69 -13.55
CA GLU A 197 -1.13 3.78 -13.98
C GLU A 197 -2.07 3.45 -12.81
N HIS A 198 -1.79 2.38 -12.07
CA HIS A 198 -2.54 2.03 -10.86
C HIS A 198 -2.42 3.11 -9.77
N LEU A 199 -1.24 3.68 -9.55
CA LEU A 199 -1.03 4.77 -8.60
C LEU A 199 -1.85 6.01 -8.99
N ALA A 200 -1.79 6.41 -10.26
CA ALA A 200 -2.53 7.54 -10.80
C ALA A 200 -4.05 7.34 -10.67
N ALA A 201 -4.55 6.15 -11.02
CA ALA A 201 -5.96 5.80 -10.86
C ALA A 201 -6.42 5.88 -9.39
N ARG A 202 -5.58 5.40 -8.45
CA ARG A 202 -5.88 5.46 -7.01
C ARG A 202 -5.90 6.91 -6.49
N ILE A 203 -4.95 7.76 -6.91
CA ILE A 203 -4.93 9.19 -6.55
C ILE A 203 -6.16 9.91 -7.12
N ALA A 204 -6.51 9.66 -8.38
CA ALA A 204 -7.67 10.26 -9.03
C ALA A 204 -8.98 9.87 -8.32
N ARG A 205 -9.10 8.61 -7.89
CA ARG A 205 -10.23 8.13 -7.11
C ARG A 205 -10.34 8.83 -5.75
N GLN A 206 -9.23 8.95 -5.00
CA GLN A 206 -9.23 9.65 -3.70
C GLN A 206 -9.66 11.11 -3.82
N LYS A 207 -9.16 11.84 -4.84
CA LYS A 207 -9.57 13.23 -5.09
C LYS A 207 -11.07 13.34 -5.39
N THR A 208 -11.61 12.38 -6.14
CA THR A 208 -13.03 12.32 -6.48
C THR A 208 -13.88 12.04 -5.24
N GLU A 209 -13.52 11.04 -4.43
CA GLU A 209 -14.17 10.71 -3.15
C GLU A 209 -14.17 11.91 -2.18
N GLN A 210 -13.04 12.62 -2.07
CA GLN A 210 -12.93 13.83 -1.25
C GLN A 210 -13.84 14.97 -1.73
N ARG A 211 -13.94 15.19 -3.04
CA ARG A 211 -14.83 16.21 -3.63
C ARG A 211 -16.30 15.90 -3.32
N PHE A 212 -16.72 14.65 -3.49
CA PHE A 212 -18.09 14.24 -3.17
C PHE A 212 -18.39 14.35 -1.68
N ALA A 213 -17.46 13.95 -0.81
CA ALA A 213 -17.63 14.10 0.64
C ALA A 213 -17.76 15.57 1.08
N CYS A 214 -16.98 16.48 0.49
CA CYS A 214 -17.05 17.92 0.77
C CYS A 214 -18.39 18.52 0.29
N SER A 215 -18.82 18.17 -0.92
CA SER A 215 -20.12 18.58 -1.47
C SER A 215 -21.28 18.10 -0.59
N ALA A 216 -21.30 16.82 -0.18
CA ALA A 216 -22.34 16.25 0.67
C ALA A 216 -22.44 16.95 2.04
N ARG A 217 -21.30 17.27 2.68
CA ARG A 217 -21.27 18.04 3.94
C ARG A 217 -21.84 19.45 3.75
N ARG A 218 -21.55 20.10 2.63
CA ARG A 218 -22.06 21.43 2.31
C ARG A 218 -23.59 21.41 2.16
N THR A 219 -24.13 20.42 1.43
CA THR A 219 -25.58 20.26 1.26
C THR A 219 -26.29 19.94 2.59
N GLN A 220 -25.69 19.11 3.46
CA GLN A 220 -26.22 18.84 4.80
C GLN A 220 -26.17 20.07 5.73
N HIS A 221 -25.15 20.91 5.61
CA HIS A 221 -25.05 22.16 6.37
C HIS A 221 -26.12 23.17 5.93
N TYR A 222 -26.35 23.32 4.63
CA TYR A 222 -27.46 24.14 4.10
C TYR A 222 -28.83 23.61 4.54
N ALA A 223 -29.07 22.30 4.43
CA ALA A 223 -30.35 21.70 4.86
C ALA A 223 -30.63 21.86 6.37
N ARG A 224 -29.59 21.86 7.22
CA ARG A 224 -29.74 22.16 8.65
C ARG A 224 -29.95 23.65 8.92
N GLY A 225 -29.25 24.53 8.21
CA GLY A 225 -29.42 25.98 8.31
C GLY A 225 -30.83 26.44 7.89
N SER A 226 -31.37 25.89 6.80
CA SER A 226 -32.73 26.20 6.34
C SER A 226 -33.82 25.75 7.33
N ARG A 227 -33.67 24.57 7.96
CA ARG A 227 -34.60 24.11 9.00
C ARG A 227 -34.55 24.96 10.27
N SER A 228 -33.38 25.47 10.66
CA SER A 228 -33.26 26.38 11.81
C SER A 228 -33.92 27.74 11.55
N VAL A 229 -33.86 28.24 10.30
CA VAL A 229 -34.54 29.50 9.91
C VAL A 229 -36.06 29.31 9.83
N GLU A 230 -36.55 28.18 9.31
CA GLU A 230 -38.00 27.85 9.30
C GLU A 230 -38.57 27.63 10.72
N MET A 231 -37.81 27.03 11.65
CA MET A 231 -38.26 26.90 13.04
C MET A 231 -38.33 28.25 13.77
N GLN A 232 -37.45 29.20 13.45
CA GLN A 232 -37.47 30.54 14.06
C GLN A 232 -38.60 31.41 13.52
N SER A 233 -38.98 31.26 12.23
CA SER A 233 -40.12 32.00 11.66
C SER A 233 -41.48 31.49 12.14
N LEU A 234 -41.60 30.18 12.43
CA LEU A 234 -42.81 29.58 13.00
C LEU A 234 -43.06 29.99 14.47
N VAL A 235 -42.01 30.20 15.26
CA VAL A 235 -42.16 30.65 16.66
C VAL A 235 -42.46 32.16 16.73
N GLY A 236 -41.92 32.97 15.81
CA GLY A 236 -42.13 34.42 15.77
C GLY A 236 -43.53 34.89 15.32
N SER A 237 -44.33 34.03 14.67
CA SER A 237 -45.67 34.40 14.17
C SER A 237 -46.81 34.11 15.15
N SER A 238 -46.50 33.72 16.40
CA SER A 238 -47.51 33.34 17.42
C SER A 238 -47.72 34.37 18.55
N LEU A 239 -47.16 35.59 18.43
CA LEU A 239 -47.15 36.58 19.53
C LEU A 239 -47.75 37.96 19.18
N THR A 240 -48.58 38.08 18.14
CA THR A 240 -49.25 39.36 17.83
C THR A 240 -50.71 39.17 17.42
N GLU A 241 -51.56 38.72 18.34
CA GLU A 241 -53.00 39.00 18.30
C GLU A 241 -53.52 39.17 19.72
N SER A 242 -53.55 40.42 20.18
CA SER A 242 -54.38 40.91 21.29
C SER A 242 -54.52 42.42 21.16
#